data_AF-A0A093CCI4-F1
#
_entry.id   AF-A0A093CCI4-F1
#
_cell.length_a   1.000
_cell.length_b   1.000
_cell.length_c   1.000
_cell.angle_alpha   90.00
_cell.angle_beta   90.00
_cell.angle_gamma   90.00
#
_symmetry.space_group_name_H-M   'P 1'
#
loop_
_entity.id
_entity.type
_entity.pdbx_description
1 polymer ?
#
loop_
_entity_poly.entity_id
_entity_poly.type
_entity_poly.pdbx_seq_one_letter_code
_entity_poly.pdbx_strand_id
1 'polypeptide(L)'
;GMKWGNEAIAGYAQYFHLAAWLLPSVKSIAVLALSSVDGDPVAGICYVGNQSLENLRGFVLAPLLIYLAIGSMFLLAGTVLYTVPAASVVACLFYEQHNRPRWEATHNCPCLRDQQPDQARRPDYAVFMLKYFM
;
A
#
# COMPACT_ATOMS: atom_id res chain seq x y z
N GLY A 1 -22.95 15.63 14.58
CA GLY A 1 -23.22 14.39 13.83
C GLY A 1 -24.61 14.43 13.25
N MET A 2 -24.79 13.98 12.01
CA MET A 2 -26.13 13.86 11.41
C MET A 2 -26.88 12.73 12.12
N LYS A 3 -28.05 13.02 12.69
CA LYS A 3 -28.90 12.02 13.35
C LYS A 3 -29.76 11.32 12.29
N TRP A 4 -29.15 10.44 11.50
CA TRP A 4 -29.88 9.63 10.52
C TRP A 4 -30.49 8.40 11.17
N GLY A 5 -31.75 8.10 10.83
CA GLY A 5 -32.40 6.83 11.17
C GLY A 5 -32.00 5.71 10.20
N ASN A 6 -32.23 4.45 10.58
CA ASN A 6 -31.88 3.27 9.75
C ASN A 6 -32.51 3.30 8.35
N GLU A 7 -33.72 3.83 8.24
CA GLU A 7 -34.44 3.96 6.96
C GLU A 7 -33.76 4.95 6.00
N ALA A 8 -33.25 6.07 6.52
CA ALA A 8 -32.47 7.02 5.73
C ALA A 8 -31.16 6.40 5.25
N ILE A 9 -30.46 5.65 6.10
CA ILE A 9 -29.21 4.95 5.74
C ILE A 9 -29.48 3.87 4.68
N ALA A 10 -30.55 3.09 4.84
CA ALA A 10 -30.95 2.05 3.90
C ALA A 10 -31.28 2.61 2.50
N GLY A 11 -31.89 3.79 2.44
CA GLY A 11 -32.18 4.49 1.18
C GLY A 11 -30.93 4.80 0.35
N TYR A 12 -29.81 5.16 1.02
CA TYR A 12 -28.53 5.46 0.35
C TYR A 12 -27.60 4.25 0.18
N ALA A 13 -27.85 3.15 0.91
CA ALA A 13 -26.94 1.99 0.98
C ALA A 13 -26.61 1.40 -0.40
N GLN A 14 -27.60 1.36 -1.30
CA GLN A 14 -27.41 0.86 -2.67
C GLN A 14 -26.38 1.67 -3.48
N TYR A 15 -26.36 3.00 -3.33
CA TYR A 15 -25.38 3.87 -4.01
C TYR A 15 -23.98 3.67 -3.44
N PHE A 16 -23.87 3.57 -2.11
CA PHE A 16 -22.59 3.30 -1.47
C PHE A 16 -22.05 1.91 -1.81
N HIS A 17 -22.92 0.91 -1.91
CA HIS A 17 -22.53 -0.43 -2.32
C HIS A 17 -21.97 -0.40 -3.74
N LEU A 18 -22.70 0.19 -4.70
CA LEU A 18 -22.24 0.31 -6.07
C LEU A 18 -20.88 1.02 -6.16
N ALA A 19 -20.71 2.15 -5.46
CA ALA A 19 -19.43 2.88 -5.43
C ALA A 19 -18.29 2.03 -4.84
N ALA A 20 -18.55 1.33 -3.74
CA ALA A 20 -17.56 0.48 -3.06
C ALA A 20 -17.07 -0.69 -3.94
N TRP A 21 -17.91 -1.22 -4.84
CA TRP A 21 -17.51 -2.26 -5.79
C TRP A 21 -16.87 -1.69 -7.06
N LEU A 22 -17.38 -0.57 -7.56
CA LEU A 22 -16.93 0.01 -8.82
C LEU A 22 -15.50 0.55 -8.71
N LEU A 23 -15.19 1.28 -7.63
CA LEU A 23 -13.87 1.88 -7.41
C LEU A 23 -12.71 0.85 -7.45
N PRO A 24 -12.72 -0.25 -6.67
CA PRO A 24 -11.67 -1.26 -6.75
C PRO A 24 -11.69 -2.01 -8.09
N SER A 25 -12.86 -2.26 -8.68
CA SER A 25 -12.93 -2.94 -9.99
C SER A 25 -12.27 -2.12 -11.09
N VAL A 26 -12.56 -0.82 -11.17
CA VAL A 26 -11.93 0.09 -12.14
C VAL A 26 -10.42 0.16 -11.91
N LYS A 27 -9.98 0.26 -10.65
CA LYS A 27 -8.56 0.27 -10.32
C LYS A 27 -7.85 -1.03 -10.77
N SER A 28 -8.46 -2.19 -10.53
CA SER A 28 -7.92 -3.49 -10.96
C SER A 28 -7.84 -3.59 -12.48
N ILE A 29 -8.88 -3.16 -13.20
CA ILE A 29 -8.88 -3.13 -14.68
C ILE A 29 -7.77 -2.20 -15.19
N ALA A 30 -7.61 -1.02 -14.59
CA ALA A 30 -6.56 -0.07 -14.97
C ALA A 30 -5.16 -0.66 -14.81
N VAL A 31 -4.89 -1.33 -13.69
CA VAL A 31 -3.62 -2.03 -13.43
C VAL A 31 -3.35 -3.10 -14.50
N LEU A 32 -4.36 -3.89 -14.86
CA LEU A 32 -4.23 -4.94 -15.87
C LEU A 32 -4.05 -4.36 -17.27
N ALA A 33 -4.78 -3.30 -17.63
CA ALA A 33 -4.66 -2.62 -18.91
C ALA A 33 -3.27 -1.99 -19.10
N LEU A 34 -2.64 -1.57 -18.00
CA LEU A 34 -1.30 -0.99 -17.99
C LEU A 34 -0.20 -2.04 -17.73
N SER A 35 -0.54 -3.33 -17.71
CA SER A 35 0.39 -4.44 -17.46
C SER A 35 1.35 -4.20 -16.28
N SER A 36 0.84 -3.55 -15.23
CA SER A 36 1.65 -3.03 -14.12
C SER A 36 1.76 -3.99 -12.93
N VAL A 37 1.59 -5.29 -13.20
CA VAL A 37 1.66 -6.35 -12.17
C VAL A 37 3.08 -6.91 -12.14
N ASP A 38 3.71 -6.84 -10.98
CA ASP A 38 5.08 -7.29 -10.74
C ASP A 38 5.09 -8.50 -9.79
N GLY A 39 6.15 -9.32 -9.83
CA GLY A 39 6.37 -10.36 -8.83
C GLY A 39 7.06 -9.82 -7.56
N ASP A 40 6.64 -10.28 -6.38
CA ASP A 40 7.38 -10.14 -5.12
C ASP A 40 8.04 -11.50 -4.75
N PRO A 41 9.36 -11.65 -4.90
CA PRO A 41 10.06 -12.89 -4.60
C PRO A 41 10.15 -13.19 -3.09
N VAL A 42 9.98 -12.19 -2.23
CA VAL A 42 10.05 -12.37 -0.76
C VAL A 42 8.73 -12.92 -0.23
N ALA A 43 7.61 -12.38 -0.72
CA ALA A 43 6.28 -12.82 -0.32
C ALA A 43 5.71 -13.97 -1.18
N GLY A 44 6.27 -14.22 -2.36
CA GLY A 44 5.80 -15.25 -3.28
C GLY A 44 4.44 -14.90 -3.92
N ILE A 45 4.13 -13.62 -4.09
CA ILE A 45 2.86 -13.13 -4.64
C ILE A 45 3.09 -12.18 -5.83
N CYS A 46 2.06 -11.96 -6.63
CA CYS A 46 2.04 -10.88 -7.63
C CYS A 46 1.42 -9.62 -7.02
N TYR A 47 2.09 -8.48 -7.16
CA TYR A 47 1.69 -7.20 -6.60
C TYR A 47 2.07 -6.03 -7.51
N VAL A 48 1.43 -4.86 -7.33
CA VAL A 48 1.67 -3.68 -8.17
C VAL A 48 2.70 -2.76 -7.55
N GLY A 49 3.66 -2.29 -8.37
CA GLY A 49 4.62 -1.29 -7.92
C GLY A 49 5.74 -1.85 -7.05
N ASN A 50 6.03 -3.15 -7.16
CA ASN A 50 7.23 -3.70 -6.55
C ASN A 50 8.48 -3.25 -7.34
N GLN A 51 8.40 -3.17 -8.67
CA GLN A 51 9.54 -2.80 -9.52
C GLN A 51 9.46 -1.36 -10.04
N SER A 52 8.27 -0.74 -9.98
CA SER A 52 8.03 0.64 -10.44
C SER A 52 7.50 1.52 -9.33
N LEU A 53 8.28 2.57 -9.01
CA LEU A 53 7.94 3.58 -8.01
C LEU A 53 6.79 4.48 -8.47
N GLU A 54 6.62 4.66 -9.79
CA GLU A 54 5.47 5.35 -10.37
C GLU A 54 4.17 4.56 -10.13
N ASN A 55 4.19 3.25 -10.42
CA ASN A 55 3.04 2.37 -10.20
C ASN A 55 2.69 2.26 -8.72
N LEU A 56 3.69 2.19 -7.83
CA LEU A 56 3.44 2.19 -6.39
C LEU A 56 2.76 3.47 -5.92
N ARG A 57 3.26 4.63 -6.36
CA ARG A 57 2.68 5.92 -5.97
C ARG A 57 1.27 6.08 -6.51
N GLY A 58 1.06 5.77 -7.80
CA GLY A 58 -0.22 5.95 -8.48
C GLY A 58 -1.29 4.96 -8.05
N PHE A 59 -0.96 3.67 -7.98
CA PHE A 59 -1.96 2.63 -7.69
C PHE A 59 -2.08 2.29 -6.22
N VAL A 60 -1.04 2.41 -5.40
CA VAL A 60 -1.10 1.95 -4.00
C VAL A 60 -1.18 3.13 -3.05
N LEU A 61 -0.15 3.97 -3.04
CA LEU A 61 0.02 5.00 -2.02
C LEU A 61 -1.02 6.12 -2.13
N ALA A 62 -1.25 6.67 -3.32
CA ALA A 62 -2.20 7.76 -3.49
C ALA A 62 -3.65 7.37 -3.13
N PRO A 63 -4.21 6.23 -3.62
CA PRO A 63 -5.55 5.80 -3.20
C PRO A 63 -5.63 5.52 -1.70
N LEU A 64 -4.61 4.88 -1.10
CA LEU A 64 -4.58 4.57 0.33
C LEU A 64 -4.62 5.84 1.18
N LEU A 65 -3.82 6.85 0.84
CA LEU A 65 -3.80 8.14 1.53
C LEU A 65 -5.12 8.89 1.38
N ILE A 66 -5.74 8.88 0.19
CA ILE A 66 -7.04 9.51 -0.04
C ILE A 66 -8.12 8.84 0.82
N TYR A 67 -8.20 7.50 0.81
CA TYR A 67 -9.18 6.77 1.60
C TYR A 67 -8.96 6.98 3.11
N LEU A 68 -7.71 6.99 3.56
CA LEU A 68 -7.36 7.25 4.94
C LEU A 68 -7.74 8.68 5.38
N ALA A 69 -7.49 9.68 4.54
CA ALA A 69 -7.85 11.07 4.82
C ALA A 69 -9.37 11.26 4.86
N ILE A 70 -10.11 10.69 3.90
CA ILE A 70 -11.58 10.77 3.90
C ILE A 70 -12.15 10.04 5.14
N GLY A 71 -11.63 8.85 5.47
CA GLY A 71 -12.08 8.08 6.64
C GLY A 71 -11.77 8.77 7.97
N SER A 72 -10.58 9.36 8.13
CA SER A 72 -10.17 10.03 9.37
C SER A 72 -10.96 11.31 9.63
N MET A 73 -11.40 12.02 8.58
CA MET A 73 -12.26 13.19 8.73
C MET A 73 -13.65 12.87 9.30
N PHE A 74 -14.15 11.65 9.12
CA PHE A 74 -15.49 11.24 9.56
C PHE A 74 -15.53 10.54 10.93
N LEU A 75 -14.41 9.99 11.40
CA LEU A 75 -14.35 9.21 12.64
C LEU A 75 -13.28 9.81 13.57
N LEU A 76 -13.67 10.49 14.65
CA LEU A 76 -12.71 10.97 15.67
C LEU A 76 -12.52 9.98 16.84
N ALA A 77 -13.36 8.94 16.98
CA ALA A 77 -13.34 8.01 18.12
C ALA A 77 -13.04 6.53 17.77
N GLY A 78 -13.07 6.15 16.49
CA GLY A 78 -12.79 4.77 16.01
C GLY A 78 -11.46 4.61 15.27
N THR A 79 -10.61 5.65 15.31
CA THR A 79 -9.42 5.80 14.46
C THR A 79 -8.29 4.85 14.81
N VAL A 80 -8.02 4.59 16.09
CA VAL A 80 -6.77 3.93 16.47
C VAL A 80 -6.61 2.55 15.81
N LEU A 81 -7.66 1.73 15.81
CA LEU A 81 -7.55 0.36 15.29
C LEU A 81 -7.40 0.29 13.77
N TYR A 82 -7.96 1.24 13.00
CA TYR A 82 -7.89 1.24 11.54
C TYR A 82 -6.77 2.13 10.98
N THR A 83 -6.47 3.24 11.64
CA THR A 83 -5.42 4.18 11.19
C THR A 83 -4.04 3.68 11.53
N VAL A 84 -3.85 2.92 12.63
CA VAL A 84 -2.54 2.38 13.01
C VAL A 84 -2.03 1.35 11.99
N PRO A 85 -2.80 0.32 11.57
CA PRO A 85 -2.36 -0.62 10.52
C PRO A 85 -2.13 0.08 9.17
N ALA A 86 -3.01 0.99 8.77
CA ALA A 86 -2.84 1.74 7.52
C ALA A 86 -1.57 2.62 7.54
N ALA A 87 -1.33 3.32 8.66
CA ALA A 87 -0.13 4.14 8.83
C ALA A 87 1.14 3.29 8.91
N SER A 88 1.11 2.13 9.58
CA SER A 88 2.24 1.21 9.62
C SER A 88 2.56 0.66 8.23
N VAL A 89 1.55 0.31 7.41
CA VAL A 89 1.77 -0.12 6.03
C VAL A 89 2.39 1.02 5.21
N VAL A 90 1.88 2.25 5.32
CA VAL A 90 2.48 3.42 4.65
C VAL A 90 3.93 3.64 5.08
N ALA A 91 4.24 3.51 6.38
CA ALA A 91 5.59 3.64 6.90
C ALA A 91 6.51 2.52 6.38
N CYS A 92 6.03 1.27 6.35
CA CYS A 92 6.77 0.14 5.78
C CYS A 92 7.05 0.38 4.28
N LEU A 93 6.04 0.81 3.53
CA LEU A 93 6.20 1.16 2.11
C LEU A 93 7.24 2.27 1.93
N PHE A 94 7.19 3.33 2.73
CA PHE A 94 8.18 4.41 2.63
C PHE A 94 9.60 3.95 2.97
N TYR A 95 9.74 3.15 4.02
CA TYR A 95 11.02 2.54 4.40
C TYR A 95 11.59 1.65 3.29
N GLU A 96 10.75 0.77 2.72
CA GLU A 96 11.13 -0.10 1.60
C GLU A 96 11.55 0.75 0.40
N GLN A 97 10.76 1.76 0.03
CA GLN A 97 11.08 2.63 -1.10
C GLN A 97 12.38 3.41 -0.91
N HIS A 98 12.65 3.90 0.30
CA HIS A 98 13.87 4.66 0.56
C HIS A 98 15.14 3.80 0.45
N ASN A 99 15.07 2.53 0.84
CA ASN A 99 16.24 1.66 0.93
C ASN A 99 16.42 0.72 -0.27
N ARG A 100 15.37 0.50 -1.08
CA ARG A 100 15.37 -0.37 -2.26
C ARG A 100 16.54 -0.13 -3.23
N PRO A 101 16.89 1.12 -3.62
CA PRO A 101 18.00 1.33 -4.56
C PRO A 101 19.35 0.82 -4.04
N ARG A 102 19.58 0.90 -2.71
CA ARG A 102 20.81 0.42 -2.07
C ARG A 102 20.87 -1.11 -2.06
N TRP A 103 19.73 -1.76 -1.80
CA TRP A 103 19.62 -3.22 -1.80
C TRP A 103 19.83 -3.78 -3.21
N GLU A 104 19.18 -3.19 -4.22
CA GLU A 104 19.32 -3.61 -5.62
C GLU A 104 20.75 -3.44 -6.13
N ALA A 105 21.40 -2.31 -5.84
CA ALA A 105 22.80 -2.06 -6.22
C ALA A 105 23.76 -3.10 -5.60
N THR A 106 23.55 -3.46 -4.34
CA THR A 106 24.39 -4.45 -3.65
C THR A 106 24.13 -5.88 -4.16
N HIS A 107 22.88 -6.20 -4.51
CA HIS A 107 22.50 -7.56 -4.93
C HIS A 107 22.89 -7.84 -6.40
N ASN A 108 22.72 -6.86 -7.28
CA ASN A 108 23.01 -7.00 -8.72
C ASN A 108 24.50 -6.90 -9.05
N CYS A 109 25.31 -6.25 -8.21
CA CYS A 109 26.75 -6.05 -8.44
C CYS A 109 27.60 -6.69 -7.31
N PRO A 110 28.11 -7.92 -7.51
CA PRO A 110 28.96 -8.60 -6.53
C PRO A 110 30.23 -7.81 -6.14
N CYS A 111 30.79 -7.02 -7.06
CA CYS A 111 31.98 -6.20 -6.82
C CYS A 111 31.73 -5.05 -5.83
N LEU A 112 30.53 -4.45 -5.84
CA LEU A 112 30.17 -3.36 -4.93
C LEU A 112 29.95 -3.88 -3.50
N ARG A 113 29.38 -5.08 -3.40
CA ARG A 113 29.18 -5.81 -2.14
C ARG A 113 30.50 -6.06 -1.41
N ASP A 114 31.54 -6.43 -2.15
CA ASP A 114 32.86 -6.73 -1.58
C ASP A 114 33.65 -5.47 -1.20
N GLN A 115 33.42 -4.34 -1.90
CA GLN A 115 34.06 -3.05 -1.57
C GLN A 115 33.41 -2.33 -0.39
N GLN A 116 32.11 -2.52 -0.14
CA GLN A 116 31.37 -1.72 0.85
C GLN A 116 30.49 -2.59 1.77
N PRO A 117 31.12 -3.41 2.64
CA PRO A 117 30.40 -4.34 3.52
C PRO A 117 29.42 -3.65 4.48
N ASP A 118 29.69 -2.41 4.89
CA ASP A 118 28.80 -1.62 5.75
C ASP A 118 27.51 -1.15 5.05
N GLN A 119 27.53 -1.00 3.71
CA GLN A 119 26.36 -0.62 2.91
C GLN A 119 25.58 -1.82 2.40
N ALA A 120 26.14 -3.03 2.50
CA ALA A 120 25.45 -4.29 2.22
C ALA A 120 24.43 -4.67 3.31
N ARG A 121 23.78 -3.66 3.93
CA ARG A 121 22.76 -3.89 4.95
C ARG A 121 21.56 -4.54 4.28
N ARG A 122 21.39 -5.83 4.58
CA ARG A 122 20.27 -6.62 4.10
C ARG A 122 18.95 -5.97 4.52
N PRO A 123 17.90 -6.07 3.70
CA PRO A 123 16.60 -5.57 4.11
C PRO A 123 16.15 -6.32 5.37
N ASP A 124 15.56 -5.58 6.31
CA ASP A 124 15.01 -6.18 7.52
C ASP A 124 13.74 -6.97 7.16
N TYR A 125 13.83 -8.29 7.28
CA TYR A 125 12.71 -9.20 7.00
C TYR A 125 11.50 -8.91 7.90
N ALA A 126 11.70 -8.35 9.09
CA ALA A 126 10.62 -8.01 9.99
C ALA A 126 9.72 -6.90 9.40
N VAL A 127 10.28 -5.96 8.64
CA VAL A 127 9.50 -4.88 8.01
C VAL A 127 8.60 -5.43 6.90
N PHE A 128 9.11 -6.36 6.09
CA PHE A 128 8.29 -7.02 5.07
C PHE A 128 7.15 -7.81 5.69
N MET A 129 7.43 -8.59 6.74
CA MET A 129 6.39 -9.37 7.41
C MET A 129 5.35 -8.48 8.10
N LEU A 130 5.78 -7.34 8.67
CA LEU A 130 4.87 -6.37 9.28
C LEU A 130 3.90 -5.77 8.24
N LYS A 131 4.38 -5.44 7.03
CA LYS A 131 3.53 -4.92 5.95
C LYS A 131 2.38 -5.88 5.58
N TYR A 132 2.63 -7.19 5.61
CA TYR A 132 1.63 -8.20 5.26
C TYR A 132 0.76 -8.63 6.43
N PHE A 133 1.25 -8.47 7.65
CA PHE A 133 0.51 -8.80 8.87
C PHE A 133 -0.49 -7.72 9.28
N MET A 134 -0.18 -6.45 8.98
CA MET A 134 -1.03 -5.28 9.22
C MET A 134 -2.12 -5.14 8.14
#